data_AF-A0A0R1PZD0-F1
#
_entry.id   AF-A0A0R1PZD0-F1
#
_cell.length_a   1.000
_cell.length_b   1.000
_cell.length_c   1.000
_cell.angle_alpha   90.00
_cell.angle_beta   90.00
_cell.angle_gamma   90.00
#
_symmetry.space_group_name_H-M   'P 1'
#
loop_
_entity.id
_entity.type
_entity.pdbx_description
1 polymer ?
#
loop_
_entity_poly.entity_id
_entity_poly.type
_entity_poly.pdbx_seq_one_letter_code
_entity_poly.pdbx_strand_id
1 'polypeptide(L)' 'MKLPITIANWTITKQHASRGMVRLHSQNSVGELEADKLLDDLPRVIGRPLTIDEQVALTLAVPGLAA' A
#
# COMPACT_ATOMS: atom_id res chain seq x y z
N MET A 1 2.03 12.46 -5.57
CA MET A 1 2.01 11.00 -5.36
C MET A 1 3.23 10.39 -6.01
N LYS A 2 3.98 9.54 -5.29
CA LYS A 2 5.14 8.80 -5.83
C LYS A 2 4.83 7.30 -5.90
N LEU A 3 3.69 6.94 -6.50
CA LEU A 3 3.39 5.54 -6.84
C LEU A 3 3.88 5.24 -8.28
N PRO A 4 4.27 4.00 -8.61
CA PRO A 4 4.21 2.82 -7.74
C PRO A 4 5.36 2.76 -6.72
N ILE A 5 5.11 2.11 -5.57
CA ILE A 5 6.16 1.72 -4.60
C ILE A 5 6.11 0.21 -4.38
N THR A 6 7.24 -0.38 -4.00
CA THR A 6 7.32 -1.81 -3.68
C THR A 6 7.62 -1.96 -2.19
N ILE A 7 6.83 -2.78 -1.51
CA ILE A 7 7.02 -3.16 -0.11
C ILE A 7 7.03 -4.68 -0.04
N ALA A 8 8.14 -5.25 0.43
CA ALA A 8 8.42 -6.67 0.33
C ALA A 8 8.25 -7.17 -1.12
N ASN A 9 7.29 -8.06 -1.35
CA ASN A 9 6.94 -8.65 -2.65
C ASN A 9 5.66 -8.05 -3.27
N TRP A 10 5.16 -6.94 -2.72
CA TRP A 10 3.95 -6.27 -3.17
C TRP A 10 4.25 -4.90 -3.77
N THR A 11 3.77 -4.68 -4.98
CA THR A 11 3.76 -3.39 -5.65
C THR A 11 2.44 -2.69 -5.38
N ILE A 12 2.51 -1.49 -4.80
CA ILE A 12 1.38 -0.65 -4.47
C ILE A 12 1.24 0.41 -5.56
N THR A 13 0.06 0.53 -6.16
CA THR A 13 -0.21 1.48 -7.25
C THR A 13 -1.62 2.05 -7.17
N LYS A 14 -1.83 3.25 -7.71
CA LYS A 14 -3.17 3.81 -7.97
C LYS A 14 -3.69 3.45 -9.36
N GLN A 15 -2.84 2.89 -10.22
CA GLN A 15 -3.22 2.58 -11.58
C GLN A 15 -4.31 1.50 -11.57
N HIS A 16 -5.43 1.79 -12.23
CA HIS A 16 -6.61 0.91 -12.25
C HIS A 16 -7.17 0.58 -10.85
N ALA A 17 -6.92 1.42 -9.85
CA ALA A 17 -7.54 1.28 -8.53
C ALA A 17 -8.85 2.08 -8.48
N SER A 18 -9.83 1.57 -7.75
CA SER A 18 -11.09 2.28 -7.49
C SER A 18 -10.85 3.60 -6.73
N ARG A 19 -11.81 4.52 -6.79
CA ARG A 19 -11.71 5.81 -6.06
C ARG A 19 -11.54 5.55 -4.56
N GLY A 20 -10.54 6.19 -3.94
CA GLY A 20 -10.23 5.97 -2.52
C GLY A 20 -9.40 4.71 -2.23
N MET A 21 -9.20 3.82 -3.20
CA MET A 21 -8.45 2.56 -3.02
C MET A 21 -7.02 2.66 -3.54
N VAL A 22 -6.12 1.83 -3.04
CA VAL A 22 -4.85 1.50 -3.68
C VAL A 22 -4.89 0.04 -4.11
N ARG A 23 -4.28 -0.24 -5.26
CA ARG A 23 -4.15 -1.59 -5.80
C ARG A 23 -2.82 -2.18 -5.38
N LEU A 24 -2.85 -3.44 -4.99
CA LEU A 24 -1.72 -4.27 -4.63
C LEU A 24 -1.53 -5.33 -5.69
N HIS A 25 -0.29 -5.49 -6.14
CA HIS A 25 0.11 -6.50 -7.10
C HIS A 25 1.30 -7.27 -6.55
N SER A 26 1.20 -8.59 -6.49
CA SER A 26 2.34 -9.50 -6.35
C SER A 26 2.36 -10.45 -7.54
N GLN A 27 3.40 -11.28 -7.67
CA GLN A 27 3.53 -12.22 -8.78
C GLN A 27 2.30 -13.15 -8.95
N ASN A 28 1.61 -13.47 -7.86
CA ASN A 28 0.55 -14.47 -7.83
C ASN A 28 -0.82 -13.91 -7.41
N SER A 29 -0.91 -12.63 -7.05
CA SER A 29 -2.13 -12.09 -6.44
C SER A 29 -2.31 -10.61 -6.70
N VAL A 30 -3.57 -10.22 -6.84
CA VAL A 30 -3.98 -8.85 -7.05
C VAL A 30 -5.12 -8.54 -6.10
N GLY A 31 -5.04 -7.40 -5.41
CA GLY A 31 -6.06 -6.94 -4.50
C GLY A 31 -6.17 -5.43 -4.48
N GLU A 32 -7.21 -4.92 -3.81
CA GLU A 32 -7.36 -3.50 -3.51
C GLU A 32 -7.52 -3.33 -2.00
N LEU A 33 -6.90 -2.28 -1.45
CA LEU A 33 -7.11 -1.84 -0.07
C LEU A 33 -7.57 -0.39 -0.05
N GLU A 34 -8.34 -0.01 0.96
CA GLU A 34 -8.68 1.38 1.21
C GLU A 34 -7.40 2.17 1.52
N ALA A 35 -7.23 3.32 0.87
CA ALA A 35 -5.98 4.08 0.98
C ALA A 35 -5.76 4.61 2.41
N ASP A 36 -6.81 5.06 3.08
CA ASP A 36 -6.76 5.60 4.46
C ASP A 36 -6.46 4.52 5.51
N LYS A 37 -6.79 3.26 5.27
CA LYS A 37 -6.52 2.10 6.15
C LYS A 37 -5.27 1.32 5.77
N LEU A 38 -4.48 1.83 4.82
CA LEU A 38 -3.37 1.08 4.24
C LEU A 38 -2.31 0.69 5.29
N LEU A 39 -2.02 1.55 6.27
CA LEU A 39 -1.05 1.24 7.34
C LEU A 39 -1.51 0.10 8.25
N ASP A 40 -2.81 -0.05 8.44
CA ASP A 40 -3.41 -1.07 9.31
C ASP A 40 -3.60 -2.40 8.59
N ASP A 41 -4.04 -2.37 7.33
CA ASP A 41 -4.41 -3.56 6.58
C ASP A 41 -3.22 -4.19 5.83
N LEU A 42 -2.26 -3.40 5.35
CA LEU A 42 -1.10 -3.92 4.63
C LEU A 42 -0.25 -4.92 5.46
N PRO A 43 0.00 -4.72 6.77
CA PRO A 43 0.67 -5.72 7.62
C PRO A 43 0.02 -7.11 7.58
N ARG A 44 -1.31 -7.16 7.48
CA ARG A 44 -2.09 -8.41 7.41
C ARG A 44 -1.92 -9.09 6.06
N VAL A 45 -1.82 -8.31 4.99
CA VAL A 45 -1.59 -8.82 3.62
C VAL A 45 -0.17 -9.34 3.45
N ILE A 46 0.84 -8.64 3.97
CA ILE A 46 2.25 -9.05 3.87
C ILE A 46 2.65 -10.10 4.92
N GLY A 47 1.80 -10.33 5.93
CA GLY A 47 2.03 -11.31 6.99
C GLY A 47 3.07 -10.89 8.04
N ARG A 48 3.40 -9.60 8.13
CA ARG A 48 4.35 -9.05 9.11
C ARG A 48 4.10 -7.57 9.39
N PRO A 49 4.58 -7.03 10.52
CA PRO A 49 4.60 -5.59 10.74
C PRO A 49 5.40 -4.84 9.67
N LEU A 50 4.98 -3.61 9.35
CA LEU A 50 5.74 -2.70 8.49
C LEU A 50 6.92 -2.12 9.26
N THR A 51 8.07 -1.99 8.61
CA THR A 51 9.20 -1.25 9.18
C THR A 51 8.90 0.24 9.23
N ILE A 52 9.66 1.00 10.03
CA ILE A 52 9.52 2.46 10.09
C ILE A 52 9.73 3.08 8.70
N ASP A 53 10.75 2.63 7.97
CA ASP A 53 11.05 3.13 6.63
C ASP A 53 9.91 2.85 5.64
N GLU A 54 9.28 1.69 5.74
CA GLU A 54 8.11 1.31 4.92
C GLU A 54 6.89 2.17 5.25
N GLN A 55 6.63 2.42 6.53
CA GLN A 55 5.55 3.30 6.98
C GLN A 55 5.76 4.73 6.46
N VAL A 56 6.98 5.27 6.58
CA VAL A 56 7.34 6.59 6.04
C VAL A 56 7.17 6.63 4.53
N ALA A 57 7.63 5.60 3.81
CA ALA A 57 7.48 5.51 2.36
C ALA A 57 6.00 5.51 1.94
N LEU A 58 5.13 4.79 2.65
CA LEU A 58 3.69 4.76 2.40
C LEU A 58 3.04 6.13 2.60
N THR A 59 3.29 6.77 3.74
CA THR A 59 2.74 8.08 4.08
C THR A 59 3.16 9.15 3.08
N LEU A 60 4.40 9.09 2.58
CA LEU A 60 4.90 10.00 1.55
C LEU A 60 4.33 9.69 0.14
N ALA A 61 4.08 8.41 -0.16
CA ALA A 61 3.64 7.99 -1.48
C ALA A 61 2.13 8.16 -1.69
N VAL A 62 1.33 7.94 -0.64
CA VAL A 62 -0.14 7.87 -0.67
C VAL A 62 -0.73 9.02 0.16
N PRO A 63 -1.27 10.08 -0.48
CA PRO A 63 -1.86 11.23 0.19
C PRO A 63 -3.14 10.84 0.92
N GLY A 64 -3.31 11.33 2.14
CA GLY A 64 -4.50 11.05 2.95
C GLY A 64 -4.42 9.77 3.77
N LEU A 65 -3.25 9.10 3.83
CA LEU A 65 -2.97 8.22 4.97
C LEU A 65 -3.00 9.08 6.22
N ALA A 66 -4.01 8.86 7.06
CA ALA A 66 -3.98 9.35 8.42
C ALA A 66 -3.00 8.45 9.21
N ALA A 67 -1.99 9.07 9.81
CA ALA A 67 -1.11 8.42 10.78
C ALA A 67 -1.84 8.25 12.12
#